data_AF-A0A9J6QQD3-F1
#
_entry.id   AF-A0A9J6QQD3-F1
#
_cell.length_a   1.000
_cell.length_b   1.000
_cell.length_c   1.000
_cell.angle_alpha   90.00
_cell.angle_beta   90.00
_cell.angle_gamma   90.00
#
_symmetry.space_group_name_H-M   'P 1'
#
loop_
_entity.id
_entity.type
_entity.pdbx_description
1 polymer ?
#
loop_
_entity_poly.entity_id
_entity_poly.type
_entity_poly.pdbx_seq_one_letter_code
_entity_poly.pdbx_strand_id
1 'polypeptide(L)'
;MGNYIYGLPERDPVLTDVLYNAAVLIDRCGKAAGTYRKVHPFASEKTWCRAGCDLPVFDTEIGRLGIMICGTPPSPKSPELSL
;
A
#
# COMPACT_ATOMS: atom_id res chain seq x y z
N MET A 1 -13.28 4.08 18.48
CA MET A 1 -12.32 3.18 17.79
C MET A 1 -11.86 3.93 16.54
N GLY A 2 -10.55 3.98 16.25
CA GLY A 2 -9.97 4.86 15.21
C GLY A 2 -9.73 4.14 13.87
N ASN A 3 -9.29 4.90 12.86
CA ASN A 3 -8.72 4.32 11.63
C ASN A 3 -7.23 4.06 11.87
N TYR A 4 -6.74 2.89 11.47
CA TYR A 4 -5.34 2.48 11.67
C TYR A 4 -4.71 2.09 10.33
N ILE A 5 -3.43 2.43 10.14
CA ILE A 5 -2.64 2.01 8.98
C ILE A 5 -1.44 1.21 9.48
N TYR A 6 -1.27 0.01 8.94
CA TYR A 6 -0.15 -0.88 9.27
C TYR A 6 0.57 -1.34 8.02
N GLY A 7 1.91 -1.29 8.03
CA GLY A 7 2.76 -1.90 7.00
C GLY A 7 2.99 -3.38 7.28
N LEU A 8 2.90 -4.21 6.23
CA LEU A 8 3.09 -5.66 6.33
C LEU A 8 3.47 -6.29 4.97
N PRO A 9 4.15 -7.44 4.96
CA PRO A 9 4.25 -8.26 3.76
C PRO A 9 2.88 -8.91 3.44
N GLU A 10 2.28 -8.52 2.33
CA GLU A 10 1.02 -9.12 1.85
C GLU A 10 1.34 -10.28 0.89
N ARG A 11 0.70 -11.43 1.08
CA ARG A 11 0.80 -12.56 0.15
C ARG A 11 -0.32 -12.48 -0.89
N ASP A 12 0.01 -12.74 -2.15
CA ASP A 12 -1.02 -12.79 -3.19
C ASP A 12 -2.01 -13.94 -2.91
N PRO A 13 -3.32 -13.71 -3.06
CA PRO A 13 -4.32 -14.75 -2.77
C PRO A 13 -4.32 -15.89 -3.79
N VAL A 14 -3.75 -15.70 -4.99
CA VAL A 14 -3.70 -16.71 -6.05
C VAL A 14 -2.28 -17.26 -6.21
N LEU A 15 -1.28 -16.38 -6.30
CA LEU A 15 0.12 -16.74 -6.45
C LEU A 15 0.82 -16.79 -5.08
N THR A 16 0.68 -17.89 -4.36
CA THR A 16 1.07 -17.96 -2.93
C THR A 16 2.56 -17.74 -2.63
N ASP A 17 3.43 -17.83 -3.64
CA ASP A 17 4.87 -17.54 -3.58
C ASP A 17 5.20 -16.05 -3.81
N VAL A 18 4.21 -15.26 -4.22
CA VAL A 18 4.34 -13.82 -4.44
C VAL A 18 4.00 -13.04 -3.18
N LEU A 19 4.94 -12.19 -2.76
CA LEU A 19 4.77 -11.24 -1.69
C LEU A 19 4.82 -9.79 -2.22
N TYR A 20 4.19 -8.89 -1.49
CA TYR A 20 4.21 -7.44 -1.71
C TYR A 20 4.62 -6.73 -0.42
N ASN A 21 5.41 -5.66 -0.53
CA ASN A 21 5.46 -4.68 0.56
C ASN A 21 4.16 -3.89 0.51
N ALA A 22 3.31 -4.02 1.52
CA ALA A 22 1.99 -3.45 1.52
C ALA A 22 1.68 -2.68 2.80
N ALA A 23 0.61 -1.90 2.75
CA ALA A 23 0.02 -1.26 3.91
C ALA A 23 -1.50 -1.47 3.87
N VAL A 24 -2.08 -1.90 4.98
CA VAL A 24 -3.53 -2.09 5.14
C VAL A 24 -4.12 -0.90 5.88
N LEU A 25 -5.28 -0.43 5.41
CA LEU A 25 -6.15 0.48 6.15
C LEU A 25 -7.19 -0.36 6.91
N ILE A 26 -7.22 -0.22 8.22
CA ILE A 26 -8.24 -0.77 9.10
C ILE A 26 -9.20 0.36 9.49
N ASP A 27 -10.48 0.16 9.21
CA ASP A 27 -11.53 1.13 9.52
C ASP A 27 -11.88 1.16 11.02
N ARG A 28 -12.72 2.11 11.42
CA ARG A 28 -13.22 2.22 12.80
C ARG A 28 -14.02 1.01 13.28
N CYS A 29 -14.55 0.19 12.38
CA CYS A 29 -15.24 -1.05 12.71
C CYS A 29 -14.27 -2.23 12.89
N GLY A 30 -12.97 -2.02 12.70
CA GLY A 30 -11.94 -3.04 12.79
C GLY A 30 -11.83 -3.91 11.53
N LYS A 31 -12.43 -3.51 10.41
CA LYS A 31 -12.36 -4.23 9.14
C LYS A 31 -11.25 -3.68 8.26
N ALA A 32 -10.65 -4.56 7.45
CA ALA A 32 -9.73 -4.13 6.40
C ALA A 32 -10.53 -3.42 5.29
N ALA A 33 -10.35 -2.10 5.19
CA ALA A 33 -10.94 -1.28 4.14
C ALA A 33 -10.21 -1.45 2.80
N GLY A 34 -8.96 -1.92 2.84
CA GLY A 34 -8.20 -2.35 1.67
C GLY A 34 -6.69 -2.26 1.91
N THR A 35 -5.91 -2.64 0.89
CA THR A 35 -4.45 -2.62 0.93
C THR A 35 -3.87 -1.80 -0.21
N TYR A 36 -2.77 -1.12 0.07
CA TYR A 36 -1.88 -0.54 -0.93
C TYR A 36 -0.63 -1.42 -1.06
N ARG A 37 -0.34 -1.90 -2.27
CA ARG A 37 0.90 -2.62 -2.60
C ARG A 37 1.91 -1.64 -3.19
N LYS A 38 3.10 -1.54 -2.59
CA LYS A 38 4.15 -0.61 -3.01
C LYS A 38 4.48 -0.78 -4.50
N VAL A 39 4.29 0.29 -5.27
CA VAL A 39 4.48 0.28 -6.73
C VAL A 39 5.96 0.29 -7.12
N HIS A 40 6.83 0.83 -6.26
CA HIS A 40 8.27 0.95 -6.52
C HIS A 40 9.14 0.33 -5.42
N PRO A 41 9.24 -1.02 -5.35
CA PRO A 41 10.22 -1.67 -4.48
C PRO A 41 11.64 -1.17 -4.73
N PHE A 42 12.35 -0.82 -3.66
CA PHE A 42 13.68 -0.22 -3.68
C PHE A 42 14.72 -1.13 -3.02
N ALA A 43 15.96 -1.09 -3.54
CA ALA A 43 17.10 -1.86 -3.02
C ALA A 43 16.76 -3.34 -2.75
N SER A 44 16.92 -3.80 -1.51
CA SER A 44 16.70 -5.17 -1.08
C SER A 44 15.24 -5.60 -1.14
N GLU A 45 14.27 -4.69 -1.27
CA GLU A 45 12.85 -5.08 -1.43
C GLU A 45 12.64 -5.92 -2.69
N LYS A 46 13.42 -5.66 -3.75
CA LYS A 46 13.34 -6.38 -5.03
C LYS A 46 13.72 -7.87 -4.92
N THR A 47 14.33 -8.30 -3.82
CA THR A 47 14.72 -9.71 -3.63
C THR A 47 13.58 -10.57 -3.09
N TRP A 48 12.56 -9.97 -2.47
CA TRP A 48 11.51 -10.71 -1.77
C TRP A 48 10.09 -10.29 -2.11
N CYS A 49 9.86 -9.09 -2.66
CA CYS A 49 8.53 -8.67 -3.08
C CYS A 49 8.44 -8.24 -4.54
N ARG A 50 7.24 -8.33 -5.09
CA ARG A 50 6.86 -7.79 -6.40
C ARG A 50 6.34 -6.37 -6.26
N ALA A 51 6.40 -5.63 -7.36
CA ALA A 51 5.78 -4.31 -7.47
C ALA A 51 4.26 -4.45 -7.56
N GLY A 52 3.54 -3.61 -6.81
CA GLY A 52 2.10 -3.38 -7.03
C GLY A 52 1.86 -2.60 -8.33
N CYS A 53 0.60 -2.57 -8.78
CA CYS A 53 0.20 -1.83 -9.97
C CYS A 53 -0.85 -0.74 -9.73
N ASP A 54 -1.39 -0.65 -8.51
CA ASP A 54 -2.53 0.21 -8.17
C ASP A 54 -2.15 1.32 -7.18
N LEU A 55 -2.84 2.44 -7.29
CA LEU A 55 -2.74 3.59 -6.39
C LEU A 55 -4.13 3.88 -5.78
N PRO A 56 -4.66 2.98 -4.93
CA PRO A 56 -5.98 3.13 -4.34
C PRO A 56 -6.04 4.38 -3.45
N VAL A 57 -7.16 5.08 -3.55
CA VAL A 57 -7.57 6.13 -2.62
C VAL A 57 -8.73 5.58 -1.82
N PHE A 58 -8.65 5.71 -0.50
CA PHE A 58 -9.65 5.18 0.42
C PHE A 58 -10.56 6.30 0.89
N ASP A 59 -11.86 6.18 0.62
CA ASP A 59 -12.86 7.07 1.19
C ASP A 59 -13.08 6.72 2.67
N THR A 60 -12.85 7.69 3.54
CA THR A 60 -13.08 7.55 4.99
C THR A 60 -13.86 8.75 5.52
N GLU A 61 -14.39 8.65 6.73
CA GLU A 61 -15.12 9.75 7.37
C GLU A 61 -14.25 10.98 7.66
N ILE A 62 -12.92 10.83 7.68
CA ILE A 62 -11.95 11.91 7.86
C ILE A 62 -11.44 12.46 6.52
N GLY A 63 -12.01 11.99 5.41
CA GLY A 63 -11.64 12.38 4.05
C GLY A 63 -11.02 11.24 3.24
N ARG A 64 -10.51 11.60 2.06
CA ARG A 64 -9.83 10.68 1.15
C ARG A 64 -8.39 10.47 1.58
N LEU A 65 -8.00 9.22 1.82
CA LEU A 65 -6.65 8.86 2.23
C LEU A 65 -5.92 8.17 1.08
N GLY A 66 -4.75 8.69 0.73
CA GLY A 66 -3.75 7.97 -0.07
C GLY A 66 -2.67 7.39 0.84
N ILE A 67 -2.12 6.23 0.47
CA ILE A 67 -1.02 5.60 1.21
C ILE A 67 0.22 5.55 0.32
N MET A 68 1.36 5.98 0.88
CA MET A 68 2.68 5.87 0.26
C MET A 68 3.62 5.13 1.22
N ILE A 69 4.40 4.17 0.70
CA ILE A 69 5.33 3.38 1.52
C ILE A 69 6.77 3.74 1.15
N CYS A 70 7.43 4.49 2.03
CA CYS A 70 8.83 4.89 1.91
C CYS A 70 9.18 5.60 0.58
N GLY A 71 10.44 6.02 0.46
CA GLY A 71 10.96 6.72 -0.70
C GLY A 71 10.77 5.90 -1.98
N THR A 72 10.06 6.49 -2.93
CA THR A 72 9.95 6.01 -4.30
C THR A 72 10.98 6.79 -5.13
N PRO A 73 11.86 6.13 -5.91
CA PRO A 73 12.70 6.86 -6.86
C PRO A 73 11.80 7.60 -7.86
N PRO A 74 12.17 8.83 -8.30
CA PRO A 74 11.36 9.60 -9.23
C PRO A 74 11.03 8.77 -10.47
N SER A 75 9.74 8.61 -10.76
CA SER A 75 9.25 7.84 -11.90
C SER A 75 7.89 8.37 -12.36
N PRO A 76 7.45 8.11 -13.60
CA PRO A 76 6.16 8.61 -14.09
C PRO A 76 4.92 8.11 -13.32
N LYS A 77 5.06 7.05 -12.51
CA LYS A 77 3.98 6.45 -11.71
C LYS A 77 4.11 6.74 -10.22
N SER A 78 5.07 7.55 -9.79
CA SER A 78 5.10 7.99 -8.40
C SER A 78 3.80 8.76 -8.13
N PRO A 79 3.13 8.51 -6.99
CA PRO A 79 2.00 9.35 -6.61
C PRO A 79 2.52 10.78 -6.47
N GLU A 80 2.22 11.63 -7.44
CA GLU A 80 2.34 13.07 -7.27
C GLU A 80 1.30 13.44 -6.22
N LEU A 81 1.74 13.55 -4.97
CA LEU A 81 0.95 14.13 -3.90
C LEU A 81 0.83 15.63 -4.20
N SER A 82 -0.09 15.98 -5.10
CA SER A 82 -0.57 17.36 -5.23
C SER A 82 -1.35 17.69 -3.96
N LEU A 83 -0.63 18.18 -2.95
CA LEU A 83 -1.20 18.86 -1.78
C LEU A 83 -1.77 20.22 -2.19
#